data_AF-A0A929UID2-F1
#
_entry.id   AF-A0A929UID2-F1
#
_cell.length_a   1.000
_cell.length_b   1.000
_cell.length_c   1.000
_cell.angle_alpha   90.00
_cell.angle_beta   90.00
_cell.angle_gamma   90.00
#
_symmetry.space_group_name_H-M   'P 1'
#
loop_
_entity.id
_entity.type
_entity.pdbx_description
1 polymer ?
#
loop_
_entity_poly.entity_id
_entity_poly.type
_entity_poly.pdbx_seq_one_letter_code
_entity_poly.pdbx_strand_id
1 'polypeptide(L)'
;VYYQPLIRALSKEVCGLEALVRWIDPQFGMFSPAEFIPVLEEYHLIHLLDIHVISLICQEFAAIRERGEEMIPVSLNLSRMDFELCDIFGELEKLVEKYQVPRELLTLEITESVLSKSPALISSRIKRFHEAGYKVWMDDFGSGYSSLNVLKDFDFDLIKIDMMLLQDSNEKSRKIISSIVDMAKKIGIRTLAEGVETEEQLDFLREIGCEKLQGYYIGRPGPYQNSILHCKENGFRFESPGKRQYNDDLGYINLLSNGCLPPSALEEKEDIAPGIPLSIVEMLGDRIEFLYVNQSFQRELAIADGLSVQETERLINDKNTAQYKQIRSFLSALSEGGGSDMD
;
A
#
# COMPACT_ATOMS: atom_id res chain seq x y z
N VAL A 1 -12.21 -10.10 15.73
CA VAL A 1 -11.43 -9.56 14.59
C VAL A 1 -9.96 -9.58 14.97
N TYR A 2 -9.10 -10.10 14.09
CA TYR A 2 -7.65 -10.02 14.19
C TYR A 2 -7.16 -8.98 13.18
N TYR A 3 -6.00 -8.40 13.42
CA TYR A 3 -5.45 -7.31 12.63
C TYR A 3 -4.03 -7.67 12.19
N GLN A 4 -3.78 -7.59 10.90
CA GLN A 4 -2.45 -7.79 10.34
C GLN A 4 -1.83 -6.45 9.90
N PRO A 5 -0.63 -6.09 10.39
CA PRO A 5 -0.02 -4.81 10.04
C PRO A 5 0.45 -4.78 8.59
N LEU A 6 0.29 -3.61 7.97
CA LEU A 6 0.89 -3.27 6.67
C LEU A 6 1.78 -2.03 6.82
N ILE A 7 2.87 -1.99 6.05
CA ILE A 7 3.87 -0.92 6.10
C ILE A 7 4.01 -0.22 4.75
N ARG A 8 4.49 1.03 4.75
CA ARG A 8 5.04 1.67 3.54
C ARG A 8 6.36 1.00 3.19
N ALA A 9 6.56 0.65 1.93
CA ALA A 9 7.82 0.06 1.48
C ALA A 9 9.01 1.03 1.62
N LEU A 10 8.79 2.32 1.36
CA LEU A 10 9.83 3.35 1.43
C LEU A 10 10.23 3.69 2.87
N SER A 11 9.27 4.15 3.69
CA SER A 11 9.56 4.61 5.06
C SER A 11 9.66 3.47 6.08
N LYS A 12 9.19 2.27 5.74
CA LYS A 12 9.01 1.12 6.65
C LYS A 12 8.10 1.42 7.85
N GLU A 13 7.30 2.48 7.78
CA GLU A 13 6.33 2.83 8.82
C GLU A 13 5.04 2.03 8.64
N VAL A 14 4.45 1.57 9.75
CA VAL A 14 3.12 0.95 9.79
C VAL A 14 2.10 2.01 9.35
N CYS A 15 1.43 1.77 8.23
CA CYS A 15 0.46 2.71 7.65
C CYS A 15 -0.97 2.18 7.64
N GLY A 16 -1.19 0.95 8.11
CA GLY A 16 -2.52 0.39 8.18
C GLY A 16 -2.55 -0.97 8.87
N LEU A 17 -3.76 -1.52 8.97
CA LEU A 17 -4.03 -2.88 9.40
C LEU A 17 -5.07 -3.49 8.46
N GLU A 18 -4.97 -4.77 8.15
CA GLU A 18 -6.08 -5.52 7.56
C GLU A 18 -6.86 -6.24 8.66
N ALA A 19 -8.18 -6.06 8.67
CA ALA A 19 -9.09 -6.76 9.55
C ALA A 19 -9.42 -8.16 9.00
N LEU A 20 -8.99 -9.18 9.73
CA LEU A 20 -9.15 -10.57 9.39
C LEU A 20 -10.05 -11.29 10.39
N VAL A 21 -11.00 -12.06 9.88
CA VAL A 21 -11.89 -12.87 10.70
C VAL A 21 -11.14 -14.08 11.27
N ARG A 22 -11.38 -14.38 12.54
CA ARG A 22 -10.93 -15.60 13.23
C ARG A 22 -12.05 -16.02 14.15
N TRP A 23 -12.53 -17.25 14.01
CA TRP A 23 -13.55 -17.79 14.89
C TRP A 23 -12.87 -18.54 16.02
N ILE A 24 -12.95 -18.00 17.23
CA ILE A 24 -12.49 -18.66 18.45
C ILE A 24 -13.68 -19.38 19.07
N ASP A 25 -13.79 -20.68 18.81
CA ASP A 25 -14.80 -21.52 19.43
C ASP A 25 -14.36 -21.92 20.87
N PRO A 26 -15.24 -21.78 21.88
CA PRO A 26 -14.90 -22.11 23.27
C PRO A 26 -14.52 -23.58 23.50
N GLN A 27 -14.96 -24.50 22.65
CA GLN A 27 -14.75 -25.93 22.79
C GLN A 27 -13.68 -26.46 21.82
N PHE A 28 -13.69 -26.01 20.57
CA PHE A 28 -12.85 -26.54 19.49
C PHE A 28 -11.62 -25.69 19.18
N GLY A 29 -11.51 -24.50 19.76
CA GLY A 29 -10.38 -23.59 19.52
C GLY A 29 -10.58 -22.73 18.27
N MET A 30 -9.49 -22.35 17.62
CA MET A 30 -9.55 -21.41 16.50
C MET A 30 -9.83 -22.12 15.17
N PHE A 31 -10.92 -21.73 14.50
CA PHE A 31 -11.19 -22.08 13.11
C PHE A 31 -10.63 -21.03 12.15
N SER A 32 -10.03 -21.51 11.06
CA SER A 32 -9.57 -20.69 9.94
C SER A 32 -10.77 -20.20 9.10
N PRO A 33 -10.71 -19.01 8.47
CA PRO A 33 -11.73 -18.54 7.53
C PRO A 33 -12.10 -19.59 6.47
N ALA A 34 -11.12 -20.33 5.95
CA ALA A 34 -11.35 -21.38 4.96
C ALA A 34 -12.29 -22.50 5.41
N GLU A 35 -12.48 -22.68 6.73
CA GLU A 35 -13.34 -23.73 7.29
C GLU A 35 -14.80 -23.31 7.44
N PHE A 36 -15.07 -22.00 7.65
CA PHE A 36 -16.42 -21.53 7.96
C PHE A 36 -16.99 -20.53 6.94
N ILE A 37 -16.15 -19.78 6.21
CA ILE A 37 -16.63 -18.83 5.20
C ILE A 37 -17.43 -19.53 4.10
N PRO A 38 -16.98 -20.67 3.51
CA PRO A 38 -17.76 -21.36 2.49
C PRO A 38 -19.14 -21.80 3.00
N VAL A 39 -19.24 -22.18 4.27
CA VAL A 39 -20.51 -22.56 4.91
C VAL A 39 -21.40 -21.33 5.05
N LEU A 40 -20.88 -20.21 5.54
CA LEU A 40 -21.66 -18.97 5.66
C LEU A 40 -22.14 -18.46 4.30
N GLU A 41 -21.34 -18.60 3.25
CA GLU A 41 -21.74 -18.29 1.88
C GLU A 41 -22.85 -19.24 1.40
N GLU A 42 -22.68 -20.56 1.54
CA GLU A 42 -23.69 -21.56 1.14
C GLU A 42 -25.07 -21.27 1.76
N TYR A 43 -25.08 -20.87 3.04
CA TYR A 43 -26.30 -20.54 3.77
C TYR A 43 -26.71 -19.05 3.69
N HIS A 44 -26.03 -18.23 2.87
CA HIS A 44 -26.33 -16.81 2.68
C HIS A 44 -26.26 -15.96 3.95
N LEU A 45 -25.39 -16.32 4.89
CA LEU A 45 -25.20 -15.68 6.19
C LEU A 45 -23.94 -14.80 6.27
N ILE A 46 -23.09 -14.82 5.24
CA ILE A 46 -21.81 -14.11 5.26
C ILE A 46 -21.95 -12.60 5.52
N HIS A 47 -22.97 -11.97 4.95
CA HIS A 47 -23.25 -10.54 5.17
C HIS A 47 -23.50 -10.17 6.64
N LEU A 48 -24.02 -11.10 7.45
CA LEU A 48 -24.20 -10.85 8.89
C LEU A 48 -22.85 -10.84 9.61
N LEU A 49 -21.91 -11.68 9.19
CA LEU A 49 -20.55 -11.67 9.70
C LEU A 49 -19.85 -10.37 9.30
N ASP A 50 -19.94 -9.96 8.04
CA ASP A 50 -19.26 -8.78 7.53
C ASP A 50 -19.78 -7.50 8.22
N ILE A 51 -21.09 -7.35 8.39
CA ILE A 51 -21.70 -6.26 9.19
C ILE A 51 -21.24 -6.31 10.65
N HIS A 52 -21.14 -7.52 11.24
CA HIS A 52 -20.67 -7.67 12.62
C HIS A 52 -19.20 -7.23 12.76
N VAL A 53 -18.35 -7.60 11.79
CA VAL A 53 -16.94 -7.19 11.74
C VAL A 53 -16.81 -5.67 11.63
N ILE A 54 -17.57 -5.04 10.72
CA ILE A 54 -17.61 -3.56 10.60
C ILE A 54 -17.98 -2.91 11.93
N SER A 55 -19.00 -3.44 12.61
CA SER A 55 -19.44 -2.94 13.91
C SER A 55 -18.35 -3.05 14.98
N LEU A 56 -17.58 -4.14 14.99
CA LEU A 56 -16.46 -4.32 15.92
C LEU A 56 -15.32 -3.35 15.62
N ILE A 57 -14.97 -3.15 14.35
CA ILE A 57 -13.93 -2.18 13.94
C ILE A 57 -14.34 -0.76 14.37
N CYS A 58 -15.59 -0.37 14.12
CA CYS A 58 -16.06 0.97 14.50
C CYS A 58 -16.08 1.18 16.03
N GLN A 59 -16.41 0.14 16.80
CA GLN A 59 -16.30 0.15 18.27
C GLN A 59 -14.86 0.29 18.73
N GLU A 60 -13.92 -0.44 18.10
CA GLU A 60 -12.49 -0.33 18.40
C GLU A 60 -11.99 1.10 18.14
N PHE A 61 -12.37 1.73 17.02
CA PHE A 61 -12.03 3.13 16.74
C PHE A 61 -12.62 4.10 17.77
N ALA A 62 -13.85 3.90 18.21
CA ALA A 62 -14.43 4.72 19.26
C ALA A 62 -13.63 4.60 20.57
N ALA A 63 -13.22 3.38 20.94
CA ALA A 63 -12.41 3.14 22.13
C ALA A 63 -11.00 3.72 22.01
N ILE A 64 -10.35 3.64 20.84
CA ILE A 64 -9.04 4.27 20.56
C ILE A 64 -9.13 5.78 20.74
N ARG A 65 -10.18 6.40 20.18
CA ARG A 65 -10.44 7.84 20.33
C ARG A 65 -10.63 8.24 21.80
N GLU A 66 -11.39 7.46 22.58
CA GLU A 66 -11.59 7.72 24.01
C GLU A 66 -10.29 7.65 24.82
N ARG A 67 -9.33 6.81 24.39
CA ARG A 67 -7.99 6.73 24.97
C ARG A 67 -7.04 7.84 24.51
N GLY A 68 -7.44 8.66 23.54
CA GLY A 68 -6.57 9.68 22.94
C GLY A 68 -5.41 9.10 22.13
N GLU A 69 -5.54 7.86 21.67
CA GLU A 69 -4.55 7.17 20.84
C GLU A 69 -4.75 7.55 19.36
N GLU A 70 -3.67 7.48 18.58
CA GLU A 70 -3.76 7.69 17.14
C GLU A 70 -4.46 6.51 16.46
N MET A 71 -5.50 6.80 15.66
CA MET A 71 -6.21 5.79 14.89
C MET A 71 -5.41 5.41 13.64
N ILE A 72 -5.18 4.11 13.45
CA ILE A 72 -4.50 3.54 12.27
C ILE A 72 -5.56 3.10 11.27
N PRO A 73 -5.44 3.42 9.96
CA PRO A 73 -6.40 2.95 8.95
C PRO A 73 -6.56 1.43 8.96
N VAL A 74 -7.78 0.95 8.76
CA VAL A 74 -8.13 -0.46 8.72
C VAL A 74 -8.78 -0.77 7.38
N SER A 75 -8.27 -1.79 6.69
CA SER A 75 -8.97 -2.39 5.55
C SER A 75 -9.82 -3.58 5.98
N LEU A 76 -10.93 -3.81 5.28
CA LEU A 76 -11.85 -4.90 5.55
C LEU A 76 -12.36 -5.54 4.25
N ASN A 77 -12.51 -6.86 4.29
CA ASN A 77 -13.01 -7.64 3.18
C ASN A 77 -14.53 -7.54 3.05
N LEU A 78 -15.02 -7.33 1.83
CA LEU A 78 -16.43 -7.45 1.49
C LEU A 78 -16.66 -8.64 0.56
N SER A 79 -17.63 -9.47 0.93
CA SER A 79 -18.07 -10.61 0.13
C SER A 79 -18.94 -10.16 -1.05
N ARG A 80 -19.08 -11.01 -2.08
CA ARG A 80 -20.05 -10.73 -3.17
C ARG A 80 -21.47 -10.57 -2.61
N MET A 81 -21.80 -11.42 -1.65
CA MET A 81 -23.14 -11.50 -1.09
C MET A 81 -23.53 -10.23 -0.34
N ASP A 82 -22.57 -9.45 0.17
CA ASP A 82 -22.85 -8.13 0.75
C ASP A 82 -23.53 -7.18 -0.24
N PHE A 83 -23.14 -7.25 -1.52
CA PHE A 83 -23.71 -6.40 -2.57
C PHE A 83 -25.06 -6.92 -3.09
N GLU A 84 -25.30 -8.23 -2.95
CA GLU A 84 -26.48 -8.90 -3.51
C GLU A 84 -27.62 -9.04 -2.49
N LEU A 85 -27.29 -9.27 -1.22
CA LEU A 85 -28.25 -9.61 -0.16
C LEU A 85 -28.64 -8.43 0.73
N CYS A 86 -27.81 -7.37 0.82
CA CYS A 86 -28.11 -6.22 1.68
C CYS A 86 -27.65 -4.88 1.06
N ASP A 87 -28.08 -3.77 1.68
CA ASP A 87 -27.47 -2.46 1.40
C ASP A 87 -26.25 -2.27 2.30
N ILE A 88 -25.16 -2.99 1.99
CA ILE A 88 -23.93 -2.95 2.79
C ILE A 88 -23.39 -1.53 3.00
N PHE A 89 -23.55 -0.65 1.99
CA PHE A 89 -23.20 0.75 2.12
C PHE A 89 -24.02 1.44 3.23
N GLY A 90 -25.33 1.22 3.26
CA GLY A 90 -26.21 1.81 4.27
C GLY A 90 -25.90 1.33 5.68
N GLU A 91 -25.60 0.03 5.85
CA GLU A 91 -25.20 -0.52 7.15
C GLU A 91 -23.82 0.00 7.59
N LEU A 92 -22.86 0.11 6.67
CA LEU A 92 -21.55 0.73 6.94
C LEU A 92 -21.71 2.19 7.39
N GLU A 93 -22.42 3.01 6.63
CA GLU A 93 -22.62 4.43 6.94
C GLU A 93 -23.29 4.63 8.29
N LYS A 94 -24.32 3.84 8.59
CA LYS A 94 -25.00 3.87 9.89
C LYS A 94 -24.04 3.61 11.05
N LEU A 95 -23.11 2.66 10.91
CA LEU A 95 -22.12 2.34 11.93
C LEU A 95 -21.06 3.44 12.03
N VAL A 96 -20.57 3.92 10.89
CA VAL A 96 -19.57 4.99 10.79
C VAL A 96 -20.09 6.29 11.41
N GLU A 97 -21.33 6.67 11.14
CA GLU A 97 -21.99 7.83 11.76
C GLU A 97 -22.19 7.63 13.26
N LYS A 98 -22.70 6.46 13.67
CA LYS A 98 -22.95 6.13 15.08
C LYS A 98 -21.68 6.26 15.93
N TYR A 99 -20.56 5.76 15.43
CA TYR A 99 -19.29 5.76 16.15
C TYR A 99 -18.37 6.94 15.78
N GLN A 100 -18.81 7.82 14.87
CA GLN A 100 -18.07 8.99 14.38
C GLN A 100 -16.68 8.61 13.83
N VAL A 101 -16.64 7.59 12.97
CA VAL A 101 -15.39 7.13 12.35
C VAL A 101 -15.12 7.96 11.08
N PRO A 102 -13.94 8.57 10.93
CA PRO A 102 -13.55 9.15 9.64
C PRO A 102 -13.50 8.09 8.55
N ARG A 103 -14.19 8.34 7.42
CA ARG A 103 -14.30 7.38 6.31
C ARG A 103 -12.95 6.98 5.71
N GLU A 104 -11.99 7.91 5.69
CA GLU A 104 -10.61 7.70 5.25
C GLU A 104 -9.83 6.65 6.07
N LEU A 105 -10.32 6.28 7.26
CA LEU A 105 -9.73 5.23 8.09
C LEU A 105 -10.26 3.84 7.75
N LEU A 106 -11.28 3.74 6.89
CA LEU A 106 -11.86 2.48 6.46
C LEU A 106 -11.63 2.31 4.96
N THR A 107 -11.01 1.18 4.62
CA THR A 107 -10.78 0.77 3.25
C THR A 107 -11.55 -0.52 3.00
N LEU A 108 -12.19 -0.62 1.84
CA LEU A 108 -12.92 -1.82 1.45
C LEU A 108 -12.09 -2.65 0.48
N GLU A 109 -11.95 -3.94 0.75
CA GLU A 109 -11.25 -4.90 -0.11
C GLU A 109 -12.29 -5.78 -0.80
N ILE A 110 -12.16 -5.93 -2.12
CA ILE A 110 -13.06 -6.72 -2.95
C ILE A 110 -12.23 -7.67 -3.80
N THR A 111 -12.47 -8.98 -3.70
CA THR A 111 -11.73 -9.97 -4.50
C THR A 111 -12.09 -9.91 -5.98
N GLU A 112 -11.15 -10.27 -6.86
CA GLU A 112 -11.39 -10.34 -8.31
C GLU A 112 -12.64 -11.15 -8.67
N SER A 113 -12.87 -12.25 -7.95
CA SER A 113 -13.97 -13.16 -8.23
C SER A 113 -15.32 -12.45 -8.16
N VAL A 114 -15.53 -11.57 -7.19
CA VAL A 114 -16.78 -10.82 -6.95
C VAL A 114 -17.25 -10.11 -8.22
N LEU A 115 -16.30 -9.51 -8.95
CA LEU A 115 -16.51 -8.57 -10.06
C LEU A 115 -17.01 -9.26 -11.34
N SER A 116 -16.68 -10.53 -11.53
CA SER A 116 -16.95 -11.28 -12.77
C SER A 116 -18.44 -11.58 -13.05
N LYS A 117 -19.30 -11.62 -12.01
CA LYS A 117 -20.70 -12.05 -12.16
C LYS A 117 -21.69 -10.90 -12.38
N SER A 118 -21.46 -9.75 -11.77
CA SER A 118 -22.39 -8.61 -11.80
C SER A 118 -21.69 -7.26 -12.01
N PRO A 119 -20.95 -7.04 -13.13
CA PRO A 119 -20.00 -5.94 -13.23
C PRO A 119 -20.61 -4.55 -13.08
N ALA A 120 -21.74 -4.30 -13.76
CA ALA A 120 -22.41 -3.01 -13.72
C ALA A 120 -22.96 -2.66 -12.33
N LEU A 121 -23.48 -3.66 -11.60
CA LEU A 121 -23.96 -3.47 -10.24
C LEU A 121 -22.79 -3.10 -9.33
N ILE A 122 -21.71 -3.90 -9.33
CA ILE A 122 -20.56 -3.67 -8.45
C ILE A 122 -19.88 -2.33 -8.77
N SER A 123 -19.74 -1.97 -10.04
CA SER A 123 -19.17 -0.68 -10.46
C SER A 123 -19.95 0.50 -9.87
N SER A 124 -21.29 0.45 -9.91
CA SER A 124 -22.14 1.49 -9.30
C SER A 124 -21.99 1.57 -7.77
N ARG A 125 -21.70 0.44 -7.12
CA ARG A 125 -21.51 0.35 -5.67
C ARG A 125 -20.15 0.89 -5.25
N ILE A 126 -19.09 0.54 -5.98
CA ILE A 126 -17.74 1.10 -5.79
C ILE A 126 -17.79 2.62 -5.91
N LYS A 127 -18.42 3.13 -6.98
CA LYS A 127 -18.59 4.59 -7.16
C LYS A 127 -19.29 5.25 -5.98
N ARG A 128 -20.34 4.63 -5.43
CA ARG A 128 -21.04 5.15 -4.24
C ARG A 128 -20.13 5.21 -3.01
N PHE A 129 -19.24 4.23 -2.83
CA PHE A 129 -18.23 4.26 -1.76
C PHE A 129 -17.21 5.39 -1.95
N HIS A 130 -16.72 5.58 -3.18
CA HIS A 130 -15.81 6.69 -3.50
C HIS A 130 -16.46 8.06 -3.28
N GLU A 131 -17.70 8.25 -3.71
CA GLU A 131 -18.47 9.49 -3.49
C GLU A 131 -18.65 9.82 -2.01
N ALA A 132 -18.65 8.81 -1.13
CA ALA A 132 -18.68 8.98 0.32
C ALA A 132 -17.28 9.21 0.92
N GLY A 133 -16.19 8.98 0.18
CA GLY A 133 -14.81 9.18 0.63
C GLY A 133 -14.11 7.93 1.16
N TYR A 134 -14.64 6.73 0.88
CA TYR A 134 -13.92 5.48 1.12
C TYR A 134 -12.94 5.19 0.00
N LYS A 135 -11.89 4.42 0.32
CA LYS A 135 -11.01 3.80 -0.67
C LYS A 135 -11.48 2.36 -0.92
N VAL A 136 -11.33 1.90 -2.14
CA VAL A 136 -11.65 0.53 -2.55
C VAL A 136 -10.42 -0.12 -3.17
N TRP A 137 -10.00 -1.23 -2.59
CA TRP A 137 -8.86 -2.02 -3.04
C TRP A 137 -9.35 -3.30 -3.71
N MET A 138 -8.63 -3.70 -4.76
CA MET A 138 -8.83 -5.00 -5.40
C MET A 138 -7.94 -6.03 -4.72
N ASP A 139 -8.56 -7.08 -4.19
CA ASP A 139 -7.88 -8.20 -3.54
C ASP A 139 -7.67 -9.39 -4.50
N ASP A 140 -6.70 -10.25 -4.18
CA ASP A 140 -6.33 -11.43 -4.95
C ASP A 140 -6.03 -11.16 -6.44
N PHE A 141 -5.33 -10.07 -6.77
CA PHE A 141 -5.04 -9.73 -8.16
C PHE A 141 -4.23 -10.83 -8.85
N GLY A 142 -4.76 -11.35 -9.97
CA GLY A 142 -4.10 -12.38 -10.79
C GLY A 142 -4.54 -13.82 -10.47
N SER A 143 -5.47 -14.00 -9.52
CA SER A 143 -6.07 -15.30 -9.21
C SER A 143 -7.19 -15.72 -10.19
N GLY A 144 -7.78 -14.76 -10.91
CA GLY A 144 -8.87 -14.99 -11.85
C GLY A 144 -8.48 -14.94 -13.34
N TYR A 145 -9.45 -15.26 -14.19
CA TYR A 145 -9.26 -15.38 -15.65
C TYR A 145 -9.22 -14.03 -16.39
N SER A 146 -9.44 -12.87 -15.76
CA SER A 146 -9.59 -11.59 -16.47
C SER A 146 -9.23 -10.34 -15.68
N SER A 147 -8.21 -10.40 -14.82
CA SER A 147 -7.82 -9.30 -13.93
C SER A 147 -7.58 -7.97 -14.66
N LEU A 148 -7.06 -8.01 -15.89
CA LEU A 148 -6.82 -6.79 -16.69
C LEU A 148 -8.12 -6.13 -17.18
N ASN A 149 -9.15 -6.90 -17.51
CA ASN A 149 -10.45 -6.34 -17.89
C ASN A 149 -11.12 -5.69 -16.68
N VAL A 150 -10.95 -6.30 -15.50
CA VAL A 150 -11.40 -5.73 -14.24
C VAL A 150 -10.73 -4.37 -13.98
N LEU A 151 -9.40 -4.27 -14.08
CA LEU A 151 -8.72 -2.98 -13.90
C LEU A 151 -9.15 -1.91 -14.91
N LYS A 152 -9.59 -2.32 -16.10
CA LYS A 152 -10.06 -1.40 -17.14
C LYS A 152 -11.49 -0.88 -16.86
N ASP A 153 -12.36 -1.72 -16.28
CA ASP A 153 -13.79 -1.43 -16.14
C ASP A 153 -14.16 -0.88 -14.73
N PHE A 154 -13.27 -0.99 -13.75
CA PHE A 154 -13.50 -0.58 -12.37
C PHE A 154 -12.42 0.38 -11.88
N ASP A 155 -12.85 1.37 -11.09
CA ASP A 155 -11.97 2.33 -10.45
C ASP A 155 -11.51 1.76 -9.11
N PHE A 156 -10.23 1.40 -8.99
CA PHE A 156 -9.64 0.88 -7.77
C PHE A 156 -8.48 1.77 -7.33
N ASP A 157 -8.41 2.04 -6.04
CA ASP A 157 -7.36 2.86 -5.45
C ASP A 157 -6.01 2.13 -5.39
N LEU A 158 -6.06 0.81 -5.27
CA LEU A 158 -4.91 -0.07 -5.02
C LEU A 158 -5.23 -1.52 -5.43
N ILE A 159 -4.22 -2.24 -5.90
CA ILE A 159 -4.26 -3.70 -6.11
C ILE A 159 -3.38 -4.43 -5.10
N LYS A 160 -3.88 -5.55 -4.55
CA LYS A 160 -3.13 -6.45 -3.67
C LYS A 160 -2.56 -7.60 -4.49
N ILE A 161 -1.24 -7.77 -4.43
CA ILE A 161 -0.46 -8.73 -5.21
C ILE A 161 -0.01 -9.85 -4.28
N ASP A 162 -0.52 -11.06 -4.49
CA ASP A 162 -0.13 -12.23 -3.69
C ASP A 162 1.29 -12.72 -4.06
N MET A 163 2.18 -12.77 -3.07
CA MET A 163 3.54 -13.29 -3.23
C MET A 163 3.58 -14.81 -3.43
N MET A 164 2.46 -15.53 -3.37
CA MET A 164 2.39 -16.91 -3.88
C MET A 164 2.71 -16.97 -5.38
N LEU A 165 2.55 -15.88 -6.13
CA LEU A 165 3.10 -15.72 -7.49
C LEU A 165 4.64 -15.85 -7.54
N LEU A 166 5.33 -15.79 -6.38
CA LEU A 166 6.77 -15.97 -6.19
C LEU A 166 7.17 -17.28 -5.50
N GLN A 167 6.28 -18.27 -5.32
CA GLN A 167 6.65 -19.54 -4.63
C GLN A 167 7.93 -20.18 -5.19
N ASP A 168 8.24 -19.92 -6.47
CA ASP A 168 9.58 -20.06 -7.03
C ASP A 168 10.17 -18.66 -7.27
N SER A 169 10.93 -18.12 -6.31
CA SER A 169 11.57 -16.78 -6.34
C SER A 169 12.72 -16.68 -7.38
N ASN A 170 12.46 -17.21 -8.57
CA ASN A 170 13.32 -17.13 -9.72
C ASN A 170 13.21 -15.75 -10.40
N GLU A 171 14.13 -15.50 -11.33
CA GLU A 171 14.20 -14.24 -12.08
C GLU A 171 12.91 -13.93 -12.85
N LYS A 172 12.20 -14.96 -13.33
CA LYS A 172 10.95 -14.80 -14.07
C LYS A 172 9.84 -14.25 -13.17
N SER A 173 9.70 -14.78 -11.96
CA SER A 173 8.70 -14.32 -10.99
C SER A 173 8.94 -12.86 -10.59
N ARG A 174 10.21 -12.47 -10.38
CA ARG A 174 10.59 -11.07 -10.15
C ARG A 174 10.20 -10.17 -11.33
N LYS A 175 10.51 -10.58 -12.56
CA LYS A 175 10.12 -9.83 -13.78
C LYS A 175 8.61 -9.66 -13.92
N ILE A 176 7.84 -10.68 -13.56
CA ILE A 176 6.36 -10.62 -13.57
C ILE A 176 5.87 -9.57 -12.58
N ILE A 177 6.33 -9.61 -11.32
CA ILE A 177 5.91 -8.62 -10.32
C ILE A 177 6.34 -7.21 -10.71
N SER A 178 7.58 -7.01 -11.19
CA SER A 178 8.02 -5.71 -11.72
C SER A 178 7.08 -5.19 -12.81
N SER A 179 6.64 -6.07 -13.73
CA SER A 179 5.72 -5.69 -14.80
C SER A 179 4.33 -5.33 -14.27
N ILE A 180 3.82 -6.04 -13.27
CA ILE A 180 2.54 -5.73 -12.62
C ILE A 180 2.62 -4.37 -11.91
N VAL A 181 3.70 -4.13 -11.16
CA VAL A 181 3.91 -2.85 -10.46
C VAL A 181 4.02 -1.69 -11.46
N ASP A 182 4.86 -1.83 -12.50
CA ASP A 182 4.99 -0.81 -13.55
C ASP A 182 3.66 -0.51 -14.24
N MET A 183 2.91 -1.55 -14.60
CA MET A 183 1.57 -1.41 -15.19
C MET A 183 0.63 -0.66 -14.25
N ALA A 184 0.52 -1.08 -12.99
CA ALA A 184 -0.37 -0.45 -12.02
C ALA A 184 -0.06 1.05 -11.87
N LYS A 185 1.23 1.42 -11.74
CA LYS A 185 1.61 2.84 -11.68
C LYS A 185 1.23 3.60 -12.96
N LYS A 186 1.43 3.00 -14.15
CA LYS A 186 1.09 3.63 -15.44
C LYS A 186 -0.39 3.93 -15.62
N ILE A 187 -1.26 3.13 -15.02
CA ILE A 187 -2.72 3.34 -15.05
C ILE A 187 -3.23 4.12 -13.83
N GLY A 188 -2.33 4.65 -13.00
CA GLY A 188 -2.69 5.46 -11.84
C GLY A 188 -3.26 4.63 -10.68
N ILE A 189 -2.82 3.38 -10.52
CA ILE A 189 -3.25 2.49 -9.43
C ILE A 189 -2.06 2.15 -8.53
N ARG A 190 -2.31 2.15 -7.22
CA ARG A 190 -1.32 1.83 -6.19
C ARG A 190 -1.17 0.34 -5.98
N THR A 191 -0.14 -0.07 -5.23
CA THR A 191 0.19 -1.50 -5.08
C THR A 191 0.48 -1.87 -3.63
N LEU A 192 -0.08 -3.00 -3.20
CA LEU A 192 0.28 -3.69 -1.97
C LEU A 192 0.76 -5.09 -2.34
N ALA A 193 1.87 -5.56 -1.76
CA ALA A 193 2.30 -6.95 -1.88
C ALA A 193 2.06 -7.70 -0.57
N GLU A 194 1.44 -8.88 -0.66
CA GLU A 194 1.04 -9.72 0.47
C GLU A 194 1.89 -10.97 0.58
N GLY A 195 2.11 -11.47 1.79
CA GLY A 195 2.94 -12.67 2.00
C GLY A 195 4.44 -12.37 1.93
N VAL A 196 4.86 -11.17 2.32
CA VAL A 196 6.29 -10.86 2.53
C VAL A 196 6.82 -11.57 3.77
N GLU A 197 7.75 -12.49 3.58
CA GLU A 197 8.33 -13.33 4.65
C GLU A 197 9.81 -13.03 4.91
N THR A 198 10.53 -12.43 3.95
CA THR A 198 11.98 -12.15 4.08
C THR A 198 12.33 -10.69 3.80
N GLU A 199 13.46 -10.25 4.36
CA GLU A 199 14.01 -8.91 4.07
C GLU A 199 14.39 -8.76 2.59
N GLU A 200 14.87 -9.82 1.94
CA GLU A 200 15.19 -9.80 0.51
C GLU A 200 13.95 -9.52 -0.36
N GLN A 201 12.80 -10.12 -0.01
CA GLN A 201 11.53 -9.85 -0.69
C GLN A 201 11.09 -8.40 -0.48
N LEU A 202 11.21 -7.89 0.75
CA LEU A 202 10.91 -6.49 1.07
C LEU A 202 11.78 -5.54 0.25
N ASP A 203 13.08 -5.76 0.22
CA ASP A 203 14.03 -4.89 -0.47
C ASP A 203 13.79 -4.90 -1.99
N PHE A 204 13.48 -6.06 -2.57
CA PHE A 204 13.07 -6.17 -3.97
C PHE A 204 11.79 -5.37 -4.26
N LEU A 205 10.75 -5.56 -3.45
CA LEU A 205 9.46 -4.88 -3.64
C LEU A 205 9.61 -3.37 -3.50
N ARG A 206 10.46 -2.91 -2.56
CA ARG A 206 10.83 -1.50 -2.43
C ARG A 206 11.59 -1.01 -3.66
N GLU A 207 12.54 -1.79 -4.17
CA GLU A 207 13.34 -1.44 -5.35
C GLU A 207 12.48 -1.15 -6.58
N ILE A 208 11.45 -1.97 -6.81
CA ILE A 208 10.55 -1.83 -7.96
C ILE A 208 9.42 -0.81 -7.76
N GLY A 209 9.37 -0.15 -6.61
CA GLY A 209 8.34 0.86 -6.31
C GLY A 209 6.98 0.30 -5.88
N CYS A 210 6.94 -0.91 -5.32
CA CYS A 210 5.74 -1.36 -4.60
C CYS A 210 5.49 -0.43 -3.41
N GLU A 211 4.25 0.01 -3.18
CA GLU A 211 3.97 1.05 -2.19
C GLU A 211 3.80 0.49 -0.78
N LYS A 212 2.98 -0.55 -0.63
CA LYS A 212 2.65 -1.16 0.66
C LYS A 212 3.06 -2.61 0.70
N LEU A 213 3.40 -3.08 1.90
CA LEU A 213 3.83 -4.46 2.12
C LEU A 213 3.09 -5.03 3.33
N GLN A 214 2.69 -6.29 3.20
CA GLN A 214 2.07 -7.06 4.27
C GLN A 214 2.63 -8.48 4.27
N GLY A 215 2.83 -9.06 5.45
CA GLY A 215 3.30 -10.43 5.57
C GLY A 215 3.91 -10.74 6.93
N TYR A 216 4.32 -12.00 7.12
CA TYR A 216 4.84 -12.48 8.41
C TYR A 216 6.18 -11.90 8.80
N TYR A 217 6.93 -11.32 7.85
CA TYR A 217 8.11 -10.52 8.16
C TYR A 217 7.75 -9.31 9.04
N ILE A 218 6.60 -8.68 8.79
CA ILE A 218 6.13 -7.51 9.55
C ILE A 218 5.38 -7.93 10.81
N GLY A 219 4.46 -8.88 10.67
CA GLY A 219 3.67 -9.38 11.80
C GLY A 219 2.56 -10.31 11.36
N ARG A 220 2.27 -11.30 12.21
CA ARG A 220 1.13 -12.21 12.02
C ARG A 220 -0.17 -11.52 12.43
N PRO A 221 -1.33 -11.92 11.87
CA PRO A 221 -2.63 -11.49 12.37
C PRO A 221 -2.77 -11.77 13.86
N GLY A 222 -3.18 -10.76 14.63
CA GLY A 222 -3.38 -10.87 16.07
C GLY A 222 -4.47 -9.92 16.58
N PRO A 223 -4.91 -10.02 17.84
CA PRO A 223 -5.75 -9.00 18.46
C PRO A 223 -5.12 -7.61 18.33
N TYR A 224 -5.93 -6.55 18.21
CA TYR A 224 -5.46 -5.19 17.91
C TYR A 224 -4.25 -4.78 18.75
N GLN A 225 -4.39 -4.79 20.08
CA GLN A 225 -3.32 -4.39 21.01
C GLN A 225 -2.05 -5.23 20.84
N ASN A 226 -2.19 -6.54 20.60
CA ASN A 226 -1.05 -7.44 20.41
C ASN A 226 -0.31 -7.11 19.11
N SER A 227 -1.04 -6.83 18.02
CA SER A 227 -0.45 -6.44 16.74
C SER A 227 0.30 -5.11 16.85
N ILE A 228 -0.25 -4.12 17.57
CA ILE A 228 0.41 -2.84 17.81
C ILE A 228 1.67 -3.01 18.67
N LEU A 229 1.58 -3.79 19.75
CA LEU A 229 2.71 -4.07 20.63
C LEU A 229 3.84 -4.78 19.88
N HIS A 230 3.50 -5.82 19.11
CA HIS A 230 4.44 -6.55 18.28
C HIS A 230 5.21 -5.63 17.33
N CYS A 231 4.52 -4.71 16.64
CA CYS A 231 5.18 -3.75 15.75
C CYS A 231 6.17 -2.85 16.52
N LYS A 232 5.77 -2.34 17.69
CA LYS A 232 6.64 -1.49 18.53
C LYS A 232 7.88 -2.24 19.03
N GLU A 233 7.71 -3.49 19.48
CA GLU A 233 8.80 -4.33 19.99
C GLU A 233 9.81 -4.69 18.89
N ASN A 234 9.36 -4.83 17.64
CA ASN A 234 10.21 -5.06 16.48
C ASN A 234 10.76 -3.77 15.85
N GLY A 235 10.58 -2.62 16.51
CA GLY A 235 11.18 -1.34 16.11
C GLY A 235 10.46 -0.62 14.95
N PHE A 236 9.27 -1.07 14.56
CA PHE A 236 8.48 -0.36 13.57
C PHE A 236 7.92 0.96 14.13
N ARG A 237 8.01 2.01 13.31
CA ARG A 237 7.36 3.29 13.58
C ARG A 237 5.97 3.31 12.93
N PHE A 238 5.14 4.25 13.34
CA PHE A 238 3.77 4.39 12.83
C PHE A 238 3.66 5.67 12.01
N GLU A 239 2.97 5.57 10.87
CA GLU A 239 2.70 6.69 9.99
C GLU A 239 1.74 7.67 10.68
N SER A 240 2.22 8.91 10.91
CA SER A 240 1.39 9.96 11.48
C SER A 240 0.27 10.38 10.53
N PRO A 241 -0.91 10.80 11.02
CA PRO A 241 -2.03 11.22 10.17
C PRO A 241 -1.67 12.28 9.11
N GLY A 242 -0.84 13.26 9.45
CA GLY A 242 -0.44 14.34 8.53
C GLY A 242 0.45 13.89 7.36
N LYS A 243 1.07 12.72 7.44
CA LYS A 243 1.92 12.18 6.36
C LYS A 243 1.17 11.27 5.38
N ARG A 244 -0.08 10.88 5.68
CA ARG A 244 -0.82 9.87 4.90
C ARG A 244 -1.01 10.26 3.45
N GLN A 245 -1.47 11.48 3.19
CA GLN A 245 -1.69 11.96 1.83
C GLN A 245 -0.37 12.03 1.06
N TYR A 246 0.67 12.60 1.68
CA TYR A 246 2.01 12.66 1.10
C TYR A 246 2.56 11.27 0.74
N ASN A 247 2.45 10.29 1.64
CA ASN A 247 2.92 8.93 1.37
C ASN A 247 2.03 8.17 0.37
N ASP A 248 0.74 8.49 0.31
CA ASP A 248 -0.16 8.00 -0.75
C ASP A 248 0.26 8.57 -2.12
N ASP A 249 0.63 9.85 -2.19
CA ASP A 249 1.09 10.51 -3.42
C ASP A 249 2.42 9.92 -3.91
N LEU A 250 3.37 9.67 -2.99
CA LEU A 250 4.61 8.93 -3.29
C LEU A 250 4.33 7.54 -3.85
N GLY A 251 3.22 6.93 -3.43
CA GLY A 251 2.74 5.65 -3.92
C GLY A 251 2.46 5.61 -5.42
N TYR A 252 2.19 6.74 -6.07
CA TYR A 252 1.97 6.79 -7.51
C TYR A 252 3.25 6.89 -8.35
N ILE A 253 4.39 7.20 -7.71
CA ILE A 253 5.66 7.37 -8.43
C ILE A 253 6.10 6.03 -9.03
N ASN A 254 6.34 6.03 -10.33
CA ASN A 254 6.85 4.87 -11.05
C ASN A 254 8.39 4.89 -11.07
N LEU A 255 9.01 4.08 -10.21
CA LEU A 255 10.47 3.94 -10.10
C LEU A 255 11.09 3.09 -11.22
N LEU A 256 10.27 2.40 -12.00
CA LEU A 256 10.69 1.55 -13.11
C LEU A 256 10.65 2.28 -14.47
N SER A 257 9.98 3.44 -14.53
CA SER A 257 9.82 4.19 -15.78
C SER A 257 11.09 4.96 -16.16
N ASN A 258 11.52 4.79 -17.40
CA ASN A 258 12.58 5.61 -18.03
C ASN A 258 12.08 7.01 -18.45
N GLY A 259 10.86 7.43 -18.06
CA GLY A 259 10.19 8.64 -18.52
C GLY A 259 10.87 9.98 -18.19
N CYS A 260 12.06 9.97 -17.57
CA CYS A 260 12.86 11.18 -17.33
C CYS A 260 13.87 11.50 -18.45
N LEU A 261 13.99 10.66 -19.50
CA LEU A 261 14.89 10.92 -20.62
C LEU A 261 14.15 11.08 -21.96
N PRO A 262 14.61 11.98 -22.85
CA PRO A 262 14.08 12.09 -24.19
C PRO A 262 14.31 10.78 -24.97
N PRO A 263 13.42 10.44 -25.94
CA PRO A 263 13.50 9.19 -26.72
C PRO A 263 14.86 8.95 -27.39
N SER A 264 15.64 10.00 -27.64
CA SER A 264 16.98 9.95 -28.22
C SER A 264 18.05 9.34 -27.32
N ALA A 265 17.79 9.13 -26.02
CA ALA A 265 18.72 8.49 -25.09
C ALA A 265 18.49 6.97 -24.95
N LEU A 266 17.46 6.43 -25.61
CA LEU A 266 17.09 5.02 -25.60
C LEU A 266 17.71 4.30 -26.80
N GLU A 267 19.04 4.26 -26.88
CA GLU A 267 19.72 3.30 -27.77
C GLU A 267 19.93 1.97 -27.02
N GLU A 268 19.41 0.93 -27.67
CA GLU A 268 19.42 -0.50 -27.37
C GLU A 268 20.62 -1.01 -26.53
N LYS A 269 20.32 -1.54 -25.33
CA LYS A 269 21.07 -2.66 -24.76
C LYS A 269 20.11 -3.67 -24.10
N GLU A 270 19.95 -4.81 -24.78
CA GLU A 270 19.42 -6.05 -24.24
C GLU A 270 20.40 -6.63 -23.21
N ASP A 271 20.31 -6.16 -21.98
CA ASP A 271 20.83 -6.76 -20.75
C ASP A 271 20.39 -5.79 -19.67
N ILE A 272 19.32 -6.12 -18.91
CA ILE A 272 18.62 -5.27 -17.90
C ILE A 272 19.43 -4.00 -17.61
N ALA A 273 19.22 -2.97 -18.43
CA ALA A 273 20.10 -1.80 -18.41
C ALA A 273 20.01 -1.19 -17.01
N PRO A 274 21.12 -0.77 -16.40
CA PRO A 274 21.04 -0.03 -15.16
C PRO A 274 20.15 1.18 -15.46
N GLY A 275 18.97 1.24 -14.84
CA GLY A 275 17.99 2.29 -15.09
C GLY A 275 18.59 3.67 -14.84
N ILE A 276 17.86 4.73 -15.15
CA ILE A 276 18.31 6.11 -14.89
C ILE A 276 18.66 6.23 -13.40
N PRO A 277 19.84 6.77 -13.02
CA PRO A 277 20.16 7.09 -11.63
C PRO A 277 19.02 7.91 -10.99
N LEU A 278 18.31 7.31 -10.04
CA LEU A 278 17.12 7.89 -9.42
C LEU A 278 17.25 7.88 -7.90
N SER A 279 16.86 9.00 -7.29
CA SER A 279 16.69 9.10 -5.85
C SER A 279 15.41 9.85 -5.51
N ILE A 280 14.75 9.45 -4.42
CA ILE A 280 13.72 10.24 -3.75
C ILE A 280 14.35 10.81 -2.50
N VAL A 281 14.23 12.12 -2.35
CA VAL A 281 14.75 12.86 -1.19
C VAL A 281 13.60 13.51 -0.43
N GLU A 282 13.65 13.42 0.90
CA GLU A 282 12.74 14.13 1.80
C GLU A 282 13.47 15.30 2.47
N MET A 283 12.83 16.46 2.50
CA MET A 283 13.34 17.65 3.18
C MET A 283 12.66 17.82 4.54
N LEU A 284 13.41 17.62 5.61
CA LEU A 284 12.98 17.83 6.99
C LEU A 284 13.61 19.13 7.51
N GLY A 285 12.92 20.26 7.27
CA GLY A 285 13.46 21.59 7.54
C GLY A 285 14.66 21.90 6.64
N ASP A 286 15.85 22.06 7.23
CA ASP A 286 17.11 22.28 6.50
C ASP A 286 17.94 20.99 6.36
N ARG A 287 17.35 19.81 6.61
CA ARG A 287 18.01 18.51 6.41
C ARG A 287 17.37 17.77 5.23
N ILE A 288 18.18 17.14 4.40
CA ILE A 288 17.77 16.23 3.32
C ILE A 288 18.05 14.80 3.75
N GLU A 289 17.10 13.89 3.56
CA GLU A 289 17.28 12.45 3.75
C GLU A 289 16.92 11.70 2.47
N PHE A 290 17.68 10.65 2.13
CA PHE A 290 17.33 9.78 1.00
C PHE A 290 16.27 8.78 1.43
N LEU A 291 15.04 8.93 0.92
CA LEU A 291 13.98 7.93 1.09
C LEU A 291 14.18 6.72 0.17
N TYR A 292 14.72 6.95 -1.02
CA TYR A 292 14.98 5.92 -2.01
C TYR A 292 16.19 6.27 -2.85
N VAL A 293 16.98 5.26 -3.19
CA VAL A 293 18.06 5.33 -4.18
C VAL A 293 18.07 4.01 -4.95
N ASN A 294 18.03 4.05 -6.28
CA ASN A 294 18.16 2.84 -7.07
C ASN A 294 19.63 2.41 -7.23
N GLN A 295 19.85 1.19 -7.71
CA GLN A 295 21.21 0.65 -7.88
C GLN A 295 22.07 1.52 -8.80
N SER A 296 21.49 2.10 -9.85
CA SER A 296 22.22 2.96 -10.78
C SER A 296 22.75 4.20 -10.11
N PHE A 297 21.94 4.86 -9.26
CA PHE A 297 22.39 6.02 -8.48
C PHE A 297 23.51 5.65 -7.51
N GLN A 298 23.41 4.49 -6.85
CA GLN A 298 24.48 3.99 -5.98
C GLN A 298 25.78 3.71 -6.74
N ARG A 299 25.69 3.14 -7.95
CA ARG A 299 26.86 2.88 -8.81
C ARG A 299 27.49 4.19 -9.27
N GLU A 300 26.70 5.17 -9.68
CA GLU A 300 27.21 6.49 -10.08
C GLU A 300 27.93 7.19 -8.93
N LEU A 301 27.35 7.20 -7.72
CA LEU A 301 28.02 7.77 -6.54
C LEU A 301 29.36 7.06 -6.24
N ALA A 302 29.38 5.73 -6.36
CA ALA A 302 30.58 4.94 -6.12
C ALA A 302 31.66 5.16 -7.20
N ILE A 303 31.28 5.36 -8.46
CA ILE A 303 32.21 5.57 -9.58
C ILE A 303 32.72 7.02 -9.62
N ALA A 304 31.82 7.99 -9.50
CA ALA A 304 32.13 9.41 -9.67
C ALA A 304 32.90 9.98 -8.48
N ASP A 305 32.43 9.68 -7.25
CA ASP A 305 32.94 10.32 -6.03
C ASP A 305 33.51 9.32 -5.02
N GLY A 306 33.39 8.01 -5.26
CA GLY A 306 33.78 6.98 -4.29
C GLY A 306 32.95 7.00 -3.01
N LEU A 307 31.77 7.61 -3.05
CA LEU A 307 30.93 7.86 -1.89
C LEU A 307 29.85 6.80 -1.74
N SER A 308 29.58 6.43 -0.50
CA SER A 308 28.33 5.76 -0.14
C SER A 308 27.16 6.74 -0.09
N VAL A 309 25.94 6.21 -0.12
CA VAL A 309 24.70 7.00 0.05
C VAL A 309 24.70 7.74 1.39
N GLN A 310 25.19 7.10 2.45
CA GLN A 310 25.25 7.68 3.79
C GLN A 310 26.27 8.81 3.90
N GLU A 311 27.43 8.68 3.23
CA GLU A 311 28.41 9.75 3.16
C GLU A 311 27.92 10.91 2.32
N THR A 312 27.25 10.61 1.20
CA THR A 312 26.59 11.62 0.36
C THR A 312 25.56 12.39 1.17
N GLU A 313 24.70 11.71 1.94
CA GLU A 313 23.72 12.35 2.82
C GLU A 313 24.37 13.26 3.86
N ARG A 314 25.49 12.84 4.46
CA ARG A 314 26.26 13.69 5.39
C ARG A 314 26.79 14.94 4.69
N LEU A 315 27.34 14.78 3.49
CA LEU A 315 27.94 15.89 2.74
C LEU A 315 26.88 16.91 2.28
N ILE A 316 25.75 16.47 1.75
CA ILE A 316 24.67 17.37 1.30
C ILE A 316 23.99 18.14 2.45
N ASN A 317 24.23 17.72 3.70
CA ASN A 317 23.70 18.36 4.91
C ASN A 317 24.76 19.14 5.70
N ASP A 318 26.05 19.04 5.37
CA ASP A 318 27.10 19.83 6.00
C ASP A 318 27.24 21.19 5.29
N LYS A 319 26.89 22.26 6.00
CA LYS A 319 26.89 23.65 5.51
C LYS A 319 28.24 24.12 4.95
N ASN A 320 29.33 23.45 5.34
CA ASN A 320 30.68 23.81 4.91
C ASN A 320 31.08 23.18 3.57
N THR A 321 30.30 22.23 3.04
CA THR A 321 30.63 21.52 1.80
C THR A 321 30.15 22.28 0.57
N ALA A 322 30.78 21.99 -0.58
CA ALA A 322 30.32 22.51 -1.86
C ALA A 322 28.97 21.89 -2.26
N GLN A 323 28.78 20.61 -1.93
CA GLN A 323 27.58 19.82 -2.22
C GLN A 323 26.34 20.41 -1.54
N TYR A 324 26.43 20.82 -0.26
CA TYR A 324 25.33 21.50 0.43
C TYR A 324 24.88 22.77 -0.32
N LYS A 325 25.83 23.61 -0.76
CA LYS A 325 25.52 24.85 -1.46
C LYS A 325 24.90 24.59 -2.84
N GLN A 326 25.44 23.63 -3.59
CA GLN A 326 24.94 23.26 -4.91
C GLN A 326 23.52 22.71 -4.83
N ILE A 327 23.25 21.77 -3.92
CA ILE A 327 21.93 21.15 -3.82
C ILE A 327 20.86 22.16 -3.34
N ARG A 328 21.21 23.06 -2.40
CA ARG A 328 20.29 24.12 -1.97
C ARG A 328 20.01 25.12 -3.09
N SER A 329 21.02 25.48 -3.88
CA SER A 329 20.83 26.35 -5.05
C SER A 329 19.91 25.71 -6.08
N PHE A 330 20.07 24.41 -6.34
CA PHE A 330 19.22 23.65 -7.26
C PHE A 330 17.77 23.59 -6.76
N LEU A 331 17.56 23.27 -5.48
CA LEU A 331 16.23 23.20 -4.87
C LEU A 331 15.53 24.58 -4.83
N SER A 332 16.27 25.65 -4.55
CA SER A 332 15.74 27.02 -4.61
C SER A 332 15.28 27.37 -6.03
N ALA A 333 16.08 27.04 -7.04
CA ALA A 333 15.73 27.29 -8.45
C ALA A 333 14.48 26.50 -8.89
N LEU A 334 14.30 25.27 -8.41
CA LEU A 334 13.08 24.49 -8.64
C LEU A 334 11.85 25.15 -8.02
N SER A 335 11.98 25.72 -6.81
CA SER A 335 10.87 26.39 -6.14
C SER A 335 10.47 27.72 -6.81
N GLU A 336 11.41 28.41 -7.46
CA GLU A 336 11.17 29.66 -8.18
C GLU A 336 10.59 29.43 -9.59
N GLY A 337 10.93 28.30 -10.24
CA GLY A 337 10.48 27.95 -11.59
C GLY A 337 9.01 27.48 -11.71
N GLY A 338 8.31 27.25 -10.60
CA GLY A 338 6.89 26.84 -10.59
C GLY A 338 5.88 28.01 -10.62
N GLY A 339 6.35 29.26 -10.61
CA GLY A 339 5.50 30.45 -10.47
C GLY A 339 5.15 31.19 -11.77
N SER A 340 5.60 30.74 -12.94
CA SER A 340 5.50 31.54 -14.19
C SER A 340 4.67 30.94 -15.34
N ASP A 341 3.91 29.87 -15.11
CA ASP A 341 2.99 29.30 -16.12
C ASP A 341 1.53 29.18 -15.63
N MET A 342 1.12 30.04 -14.68
CA MET A 342 -0.29 30.30 -14.36
C MET A 342 -0.55 31.81 -14.28
N ASP A 343 -0.63 32.45 -15.44
CA ASP A 343 -1.37 33.70 -15.67
C ASP A 343 -2.11 33.63 -17.02
#